data_AF-A0A968XJJ1-F1
#
_entry.id   AF-A0A968XJJ1-F1
#
_cell.length_a   1.000
_cell.length_b   1.000
_cell.length_c   1.000
_cell.angle_alpha   90.00
_cell.angle_beta   90.00
_cell.angle_gamma   90.00
#
_symmetry.space_group_name_H-M   'P 1'
#
loop_
_entity.id
_entity.type
_entity.pdbx_description
1 polymer ?
#
loop_
_entity_poly.entity_id
_entity_poly.type
_entity_poly.pdbx_seq_one_letter_code
_entity_poly.pdbx_strand_id
1 'polypeptide(L)'
;MAYISVNNNEGIESALRRFKRKVMTEEIIKDLKKHAHFIPPGQKAKLKSAMARKRNKKRNRMRPMNNNAPGTNNSPNNNFNNNSSFNRD
;
A
#
# COMPACT_ATOMS: atom_id res chain seq x y z
N MET A 1 -14.54 -7.01 -12.25
CA MET A 1 -14.27 -7.74 -13.49
C MET A 1 -13.73 -6.75 -14.50
N ALA A 2 -12.50 -6.96 -15.00
CA ALA A 2 -11.83 -5.97 -15.83
C ALA A 2 -12.19 -6.15 -17.30
N TYR A 3 -12.80 -5.13 -17.90
CA TYR A 3 -13.11 -5.07 -19.33
C TYR A 3 -12.45 -3.85 -19.98
N ILE A 4 -12.02 -4.01 -21.23
CA ILE A 4 -11.56 -2.92 -22.10
C ILE A 4 -12.17 -3.07 -23.49
N SER A 5 -12.54 -1.96 -24.12
CA SER A 5 -12.86 -1.91 -25.53
C SER A 5 -11.63 -1.48 -26.32
N VAL A 6 -11.29 -2.23 -27.37
CA VAL A 6 -10.21 -1.89 -28.30
C VAL A 6 -10.76 -0.92 -29.34
N ASN A 7 -10.02 0.14 -29.62
CA ASN A 7 -10.37 1.10 -30.66
C ASN A 7 -9.71 0.71 -32.00
N ASN A 8 -10.34 1.08 -33.12
CA ASN A 8 -9.89 0.69 -34.47
C ASN A 8 -8.47 1.18 -34.84
N ASN A 9 -8.00 2.28 -34.23
CA ASN A 9 -6.68 2.87 -34.50
C ASN A 9 -5.68 2.67 -33.34
N GLU A 10 -5.86 1.65 -32.52
CA GLU A 10 -4.98 1.35 -31.39
C GLU A 10 -4.13 0.11 -31.64
N GLY A 11 -2.83 0.20 -31.35
CA GLY A 11 -1.96 -0.98 -31.35
C GLY A 11 -2.27 -1.91 -30.17
N ILE A 12 -2.15 -3.21 -30.38
CA ILE A 12 -2.41 -4.26 -29.38
C ILE A 12 -1.72 -4.02 -28.03
N GLU A 13 -0.50 -3.48 -28.04
CA GLU A 13 0.26 -3.20 -26.83
C GLU A 13 -0.37 -2.10 -25.97
N SER A 14 -0.96 -1.09 -26.61
CA SER A 14 -1.72 -0.03 -25.92
C SER A 14 -2.95 -0.61 -25.22
N ALA A 15 -3.67 -1.52 -25.89
CA ALA A 15 -4.82 -2.24 -25.32
C ALA A 15 -4.40 -3.03 -24.08
N LEU A 16 -3.34 -3.84 -24.20
CA LEU A 16 -2.82 -4.63 -23.08
C LEU A 16 -2.39 -3.75 -21.90
N ARG A 17 -1.80 -2.57 -22.16
CA ARG A 17 -1.45 -1.62 -21.10
C ARG A 17 -2.68 -1.09 -20.38
N ARG A 18 -3.75 -0.75 -21.10
CA ARG A 18 -5.03 -0.30 -20.50
C ARG A 18 -5.69 -1.43 -19.72
N PHE A 19 -5.69 -2.65 -20.25
CA PHE A 19 -6.20 -3.84 -19.56
C PHE A 19 -5.45 -4.09 -18.25
N LYS A 20 -4.11 -4.12 -18.30
CA LYS A 20 -3.27 -4.28 -17.10
C LYS A 20 -3.58 -3.22 -16.04
N ARG A 21 -3.74 -1.95 -16.45
CA ARG A 21 -4.16 -0.88 -15.53
C ARG A 21 -5.53 -1.16 -14.92
N LYS A 22 -6.52 -1.56 -15.72
CA LYS A 22 -7.88 -1.88 -15.23
C LYS A 22 -7.86 -3.04 -14.23
N VAL A 23 -7.15 -4.13 -14.52
CA VAL A 23 -6.94 -5.27 -13.61
C VAL A 23 -6.30 -4.84 -12.29
N MET A 24 -5.32 -3.93 -12.35
CA MET A 24 -4.67 -3.39 -11.14
C MET A 24 -5.61 -2.48 -10.34
N THR A 25 -6.39 -1.63 -11.00
CA THR A 25 -7.35 -0.73 -10.35
C THR A 25 -8.46 -1.50 -9.64
N GLU A 26 -8.93 -2.58 -10.24
CA GLU A 26 -9.97 -3.45 -9.65
C GLU A 26 -9.43 -4.42 -8.59
N GLU A 27 -8.13 -4.39 -8.31
CA GLU A 27 -7.47 -5.25 -7.32
C GLU A 27 -7.71 -6.78 -7.48
N ILE A 28 -8.14 -7.25 -8.67
CA ILE A 28 -8.56 -8.64 -8.92
C ILE A 28 -7.51 -9.66 -8.45
N ILE A 29 -6.24 -9.48 -8.85
CA ILE A 29 -5.14 -10.39 -8.50
C ILE A 29 -4.87 -10.38 -6.98
N LYS A 30 -5.03 -9.22 -6.33
CA LYS A 30 -4.80 -9.07 -4.89
C LYS A 30 -5.90 -9.78 -4.10
N ASP A 31 -7.14 -9.67 -4.54
CA ASP A 31 -8.26 -10.35 -3.91
C ASP A 31 -8.14 -11.87 -4.08
N LEU A 32 -7.80 -12.35 -5.28
CA LEU A 32 -7.48 -13.76 -5.50
C LEU A 32 -6.42 -14.27 -4.53
N LYS A 33 -5.30 -13.55 -4.37
CA LYS A 33 -4.23 -13.93 -3.43
C LYS A 33 -4.67 -13.94 -1.97
N LYS A 34 -5.51 -13.00 -1.58
CA LYS A 34 -6.05 -12.89 -0.21
C LYS A 34 -7.05 -14.00 0.12
N HIS A 35 -7.75 -14.51 -0.91
CA HIS A 35 -8.77 -15.55 -0.78
C HIS A 35 -8.27 -16.95 -1.15
N ALA A 36 -7.02 -17.10 -1.61
CA ALA A 36 -6.43 -18.38 -1.97
C ALA A 36 -6.29 -19.37 -0.79
N HIS A 37 -6.22 -18.86 0.45
CA HIS A 37 -6.17 -19.66 1.67
C HIS A 37 -6.91 -18.94 2.80
N PHE A 38 -7.34 -19.70 3.82
CA PHE A 38 -7.91 -19.10 5.02
C PHE A 38 -6.84 -18.31 5.77
N ILE A 39 -7.15 -17.04 6.04
CA ILE A 39 -6.29 -16.17 6.84
C ILE A 39 -7.03 -15.86 8.14
N PRO A 40 -6.47 -16.23 9.31
CA PRO A 40 -7.06 -15.89 10.60
C PRO A 40 -7.32 -14.39 10.74
N PRO A 41 -8.38 -13.98 11.45
CA PRO A 41 -8.78 -12.58 11.56
C PRO A 41 -7.68 -11.67 12.13
N GLY A 42 -6.89 -12.18 13.09
CA GLY A 42 -5.75 -11.44 13.64
C GLY A 42 -4.64 -11.16 12.61
N GLN A 43 -4.35 -12.13 11.74
CA GLN A 43 -3.37 -11.95 10.66
C GLN A 43 -3.92 -11.00 9.58
N LYS A 44 -5.22 -11.08 9.27
CA LYS A 44 -5.91 -10.15 8.36
C LYS A 44 -5.82 -8.70 8.85
N ALA A 45 -5.97 -8.47 10.16
CA ALA A 45 -5.82 -7.15 10.78
C ALA A 45 -4.37 -6.61 10.66
N LYS A 46 -3.37 -7.46 10.94
CA LYS A 46 -1.94 -7.13 10.78
C LYS A 46 -1.59 -6.78 9.33
N LEU A 47 -2.07 -7.55 8.36
CA LEU A 47 -1.84 -7.29 6.94
C LEU A 47 -2.50 -5.97 6.49
N LYS A 48 -3.72 -5.67 6.97
CA LYS A 48 -4.41 -4.41 6.68
C LYS A 48 -3.61 -3.20 7.19
N SER A 49 -3.12 -3.25 8.42
CA SER A 49 -2.33 -2.15 9.02
C SER A 49 -0.98 -1.96 8.31
N ALA A 50 -0.29 -3.05 7.98
CA ALA A 50 0.96 -3.01 7.22
C ALA A 50 0.77 -2.38 5.84
N MET A 51 -0.28 -2.76 5.11
CA MET A 51 -0.61 -2.16 3.80
C MET A 51 -0.95 -0.67 3.91
N ALA A 52 -1.71 -0.26 4.95
CA ALA A 52 -2.03 1.14 5.18
C ALA A 52 -0.77 1.98 5.46
N ARG A 53 0.14 1.48 6.32
CA ARG A 53 1.44 2.11 6.59
C ARG A 53 2.27 2.26 5.32
N LYS A 54 2.33 1.22 4.47
CA LYS A 54 3.02 1.26 3.18
C LYS A 54 2.43 2.32 2.23
N ARG A 55 1.09 2.42 2.16
CA ARG A 55 0.40 3.43 1.35
C ARG A 55 0.70 4.85 1.83
N ASN A 56 0.66 5.08 3.14
CA ASN A 56 0.98 6.38 3.72
C ASN A 56 2.45 6.76 3.50
N LYS A 57 3.40 5.82 3.65
CA LYS A 57 4.82 6.07 3.34
C LYS A 57 5.03 6.49 1.89
N LYS A 58 4.34 5.85 0.94
CA LYS A 58 4.41 6.26 -0.48
C LYS A 58 3.81 7.66 -0.70
N ARG A 59 2.65 7.95 -0.10
CA ARG A 59 2.01 9.28 -0.20
C ARG A 59 2.90 10.38 0.36
N ASN A 60 3.51 10.16 1.53
CA ASN A 60 4.35 11.17 2.18
C ASN A 60 5.61 11.49 1.37
N ARG A 61 6.19 10.50 0.67
CA ARG A 61 7.33 10.72 -0.24
C ARG A 61 6.97 11.51 -1.50
N MET A 62 5.71 11.43 -1.94
CA MET A 62 5.22 12.08 -3.16
C MET A 62 4.54 13.43 -2.89
N ARG A 63 4.39 13.82 -1.62
CA ARG A 63 3.87 15.15 -1.27
C ARG A 63 4.99 16.17 -1.44
N PRO A 64 4.83 17.21 -2.30
CA PRO A 64 5.72 18.36 -2.22
C PRO A 64 5.57 18.97 -0.82
N MET A 65 6.70 19.20 -0.14
CA MET A 65 6.70 19.93 1.13
C MET A 65 6.17 21.33 0.85
N ASN A 66 4.96 21.62 1.31
CA ASN A 66 4.47 23.00 1.35
C ASN A 66 5.13 23.68 2.55
N ASN A 67 6.07 24.60 2.29
CA ASN A 67 6.85 25.31 3.31
C ASN A 67 6.04 26.32 4.13
N ASN A 68 4.74 26.48 3.86
CA ASN A 68 3.84 27.44 4.54
C ASN A 68 2.90 26.79 5.58
N ALA A 69 3.21 25.60 6.09
CA ALA A 69 2.42 25.00 7.18
C ALA A 69 2.86 25.59 8.54
N PRO A 70 1.94 26.08 9.40
CA PRO A 70 2.31 26.53 10.74
C PRO A 70 2.92 25.33 11.49
N GLY A 71 4.10 25.53 12.05
CA GLY A 71 4.84 24.51 12.79
C GLY A 71 3.99 23.94 13.91
N THR A 72 3.52 22.71 13.76
CA THR A 72 2.91 21.98 14.87
C THR A 72 4.03 21.51 15.78
N ASN A 73 4.32 22.32 16.81
CA ASN A 73 5.15 21.91 17.95
C ASN A 73 4.42 20.81 18.72
N ASN A 74 4.60 19.56 18.31
CA ASN A 74 4.33 18.41 19.15
C ASN A 74 5.43 17.38 18.86
N SER A 75 6.54 17.55 19.57
CA SER A 75 7.59 16.55 19.69
C SER A 75 7.02 15.37 20.49
N PRO A 76 6.84 14.16 19.93
CA PRO A 76 6.69 12.99 20.76
C PRO A 76 8.09 12.63 21.22
N ASN A 77 8.46 13.12 22.41
CA ASN A 77 9.54 12.52 23.19
C ASN A 77 9.19 11.04 23.40
N ASN A 78 9.80 10.17 22.62
CA ASN A 78 9.76 8.72 22.84
C ASN A 78 11.16 8.18 22.65
N ASN A 79 11.98 8.46 23.66
CA ASN A 79 13.19 7.72 23.95
C ASN A 79 12.80 6.30 24.42
N PHE A 80 12.59 5.37 23.49
CA PHE A 80 12.51 3.94 23.79
C PHE A 80 13.70 3.23 23.15
N ASN A 81 14.85 3.35 23.83
CA ASN A 81 15.98 2.46 23.65
C ASN A 81 15.69 1.14 24.39
N ASN A 82 14.96 0.23 23.75
CA ASN A 82 14.79 -1.14 24.26
C ASN A 82 15.77 -2.08 23.53
N ASN A 83 17.05 -1.85 23.80
CA ASN A 83 18.10 -2.85 23.62
C ASN A 83 18.78 -3.05 24.99
N SER A 84 18.16 -3.86 25.86
CA SER A 84 18.89 -4.51 26.95
C SER A 84 18.17 -5.77 27.43
N SER A 85 18.81 -6.90 27.13
CA SER A 85 18.99 -8.02 28.07
C SER A 85 17.80 -8.96 28.32
N PHE A 86 17.54 -9.85 27.36
CA PHE A 86 17.10 -11.22 27.67
C PHE A 86 18.28 -12.16 27.41
N ASN A 87 19.21 -12.19 28.37
CA ASN A 87 20.11 -13.30 28.66
C ASN A 87 20.40 -13.17 30.15
N ARG A 88 19.77 -14.02 30.96
CA ARG A 88 20.31 -14.46 32.24
C ARG A 88 20.27 -15.97 32.20
N ASP A 89 21.45 -16.53 32.39
CA ASP A 89 21.67 -17.91 32.79
C ASP A 89 20.86 -18.26 34.06
#